data_AF-A0A7X7GWU9-F1
#
_entry.id   AF-A0A7X7GWU9-F1
#
_cell.length_a   1.000
_cell.length_b   1.000
_cell.length_c   1.000
_cell.angle_alpha   90.00
_cell.angle_beta   90.00
_cell.angle_gamma   90.00
#
_symmetry.space_group_name_H-M   'P 1'
#
loop_
_entity.id
_entity.type
_entity.pdbx_description
1 polymer ?
#
loop_
_entity_poly.entity_id
_entity_poly.type
_entity_poly.pdbx_seq_one_letter_code
_entity_poly.pdbx_strand_id
1 'polypeptide(L)'
;MNPMARRLPDAVPLAVVLCVAACRSEGPPPAPAEEPAPSAPAAAACQPWEELASLDQRSPVPLQPMMAWHQKQNMMEHLVAIQRITEGLAREDWDAIAGAAALIESSPQMQRMCQHMGAGAEGFTEMALDFHRRADAIGVAARAQDGTAVLRATSDTLQSCTACHATYRQEVVSAAEWQRRTGETHTPTRHGGH
;
A
#
# COMPACT_ATOMS: atom_id res chain seq x y z
N MET A 1 68.79 -22.21 -40.96
CA MET A 1 68.67 -23.67 -40.80
C MET A 1 67.27 -24.04 -40.32
N ASN A 2 66.45 -24.61 -41.20
CA ASN A 2 65.57 -25.75 -40.88
C ASN A 2 66.37 -27.02 -41.30
N PRO A 3 66.06 -28.29 -40.98
CA PRO A 3 64.79 -28.86 -40.50
C PRO A 3 64.91 -30.03 -39.48
N MET A 4 63.77 -30.54 -38.98
CA MET A 4 63.39 -31.97 -38.88
C MET A 4 62.20 -32.11 -37.91
N ALA A 5 60.96 -32.31 -38.37
CA ALA A 5 60.40 -33.56 -38.94
C ALA A 5 60.37 -34.68 -37.87
N ARG A 6 59.20 -35.09 -37.35
CA ARG A 6 58.32 -36.20 -37.82
C ARG A 6 57.97 -37.01 -36.55
N ARG A 7 56.85 -37.69 -36.30
CA ARG A 7 55.67 -38.18 -37.05
C ARG A 7 54.56 -38.36 -36.00
N LEU A 8 53.33 -37.98 -36.31
CA LEU A 8 52.15 -38.59 -35.71
C LEU A 8 51.94 -39.95 -36.39
N PRO A 9 51.74 -41.06 -35.65
CA PRO A 9 51.39 -42.34 -36.25
C PRO A 9 49.92 -42.36 -36.68
N ASP A 10 49.72 -43.12 -37.76
CA ASP A 10 48.55 -43.22 -38.61
C ASP A 10 47.29 -43.76 -37.93
N ALA A 11 46.17 -43.38 -38.54
CA ALA A 11 44.81 -43.75 -38.21
C ALA A 11 44.52 -45.25 -38.37
N VAL A 12 43.68 -45.78 -37.48
CA VAL A 12 42.86 -46.98 -37.73
C VAL A 12 41.40 -46.52 -37.81
N PRO A 13 40.69 -46.77 -38.93
CA PRO A 13 39.32 -46.33 -39.09
C PRO A 13 38.39 -47.28 -38.33
N LEU A 14 37.81 -46.82 -37.22
CA LEU A 14 36.68 -47.51 -36.62
C LEU A 14 35.42 -47.06 -37.35
N ALA A 15 34.93 -47.89 -38.26
CA ALA A 15 33.65 -47.71 -38.92
C ALA A 15 32.54 -47.81 -37.87
N VAL A 16 32.05 -46.66 -37.39
CA VAL A 16 30.85 -46.58 -36.57
C VAL A 16 29.65 -46.66 -37.52
N VAL A 17 28.97 -47.80 -37.48
CA VAL A 17 27.65 -47.98 -38.10
C VAL A 17 26.67 -47.04 -37.39
N LEU A 18 26.23 -46.00 -38.08
CA LEU A 18 25.09 -45.19 -37.64
C LEU A 18 23.81 -46.01 -37.84
N CYS A 19 23.35 -46.69 -36.80
CA CYS A 19 21.95 -47.09 -36.71
C CYS A 19 21.11 -45.83 -36.52
N VAL A 20 20.47 -45.36 -37.60
CA VAL A 20 19.41 -44.35 -37.50
C VAL A 20 18.18 -45.05 -36.92
N ALA A 21 18.15 -45.20 -35.59
CA ALA A 21 16.90 -45.45 -34.89
C ALA A 21 16.11 -44.14 -34.92
N ALA A 22 15.07 -44.10 -35.73
CA ALA A 22 14.08 -43.02 -35.69
C ALA A 22 13.39 -43.08 -34.32
N CYS A 23 13.89 -42.31 -33.35
CA CYS A 23 13.14 -42.01 -32.15
C CYS A 23 11.93 -41.16 -32.56
N ARG A 24 10.79 -41.80 -32.79
CA ARG A 24 9.51 -41.13 -32.72
C ARG A 24 9.34 -40.72 -31.26
N SER A 25 9.38 -39.41 -31.00
CA SER A 25 8.89 -38.87 -29.74
C SER A 25 7.37 -39.09 -29.71
N GLU A 26 6.91 -40.15 -29.05
CA GLU A 26 5.52 -40.23 -28.63
C GLU A 26 5.26 -39.07 -27.68
N GLY A 27 4.36 -38.17 -28.09
CA GLY A 27 3.87 -37.11 -27.21
C GLY A 27 3.20 -37.72 -25.98
N PRO A 28 3.10 -36.98 -24.87
CA PRO A 28 2.42 -37.47 -23.68
C PRO A 28 0.98 -37.90 -24.04
N PRO A 29 0.47 -38.98 -23.43
CA PRO A 29 -0.89 -39.43 -23.68
C PRO A 29 -1.88 -38.29 -23.38
N PRO A 30 -2.99 -38.18 -24.14
CA PRO A 30 -4.01 -37.18 -23.84
C PRO A 30 -4.49 -37.38 -22.39
N ALA A 31 -4.62 -36.28 -21.67
CA ALA A 31 -5.17 -36.29 -20.32
C ALA A 31 -6.53 -37.01 -20.35
N PRO A 32 -6.84 -37.84 -19.33
CA PRO A 32 -8.19 -38.38 -19.21
C PRO A 32 -9.17 -37.21 -19.19
N ALA A 33 -10.27 -37.35 -19.93
CA ALA A 33 -11.33 -36.35 -19.94
C ALA A 33 -11.74 -36.09 -18.49
N GLU A 34 -11.56 -34.85 -18.06
CA GLU A 34 -11.96 -34.40 -16.74
C GLU A 34 -13.47 -34.56 -16.65
N GLU A 35 -13.92 -35.56 -15.87
CA GLU A 35 -15.33 -35.70 -15.55
C GLU A 35 -15.79 -34.36 -14.95
N PRO A 36 -16.89 -33.76 -15.42
CA PRO A 36 -17.35 -32.50 -14.86
C PRO A 36 -17.59 -32.73 -13.38
N ALA A 37 -16.83 -32.00 -12.55
CA ALA A 37 -16.98 -32.04 -11.11
C ALA A 37 -18.48 -31.89 -10.79
N PRO A 38 -19.04 -32.71 -9.88
CA PRO A 38 -20.43 -32.57 -9.50
C PRO A 38 -20.64 -31.12 -9.10
N SER A 39 -21.59 -30.47 -9.78
CA SER A 39 -22.00 -29.11 -9.45
C SER A 39 -22.61 -29.16 -8.06
N ALA A 40 -21.76 -29.00 -7.05
CA ALA A 40 -22.22 -28.67 -5.72
C ALA A 40 -23.16 -27.48 -5.92
N PRO A 41 -24.40 -27.54 -5.38
CA PRO A 41 -25.25 -26.36 -5.38
C PRO A 41 -24.40 -25.23 -4.81
N ALA A 42 -24.48 -24.04 -5.40
CA ALA A 42 -23.86 -22.84 -4.89
C ALA A 42 -24.46 -22.52 -3.51
N ALA A 43 -24.10 -23.32 -2.50
CA ALA A 43 -24.08 -22.93 -1.12
C ALA A 43 -23.25 -21.65 -1.14
N ALA A 44 -23.91 -20.53 -0.83
CA ALA A 44 -23.29 -19.22 -0.73
C ALA A 44 -21.96 -19.39 0.01
N ALA A 45 -20.87 -19.44 -0.75
CA ALA A 45 -19.56 -19.63 -0.19
C ALA A 45 -19.31 -18.34 0.58
N CYS A 46 -19.37 -18.41 1.92
CA CYS A 46 -18.87 -17.36 2.79
C CYS A 46 -17.54 -16.92 2.20
N GLN A 47 -17.49 -15.71 1.67
CA GLN A 47 -16.26 -15.23 1.11
C GLN A 47 -15.33 -14.96 2.29
N PRO A 48 -14.11 -15.51 2.34
CA PRO A 48 -13.22 -15.31 3.50
C PRO A 48 -12.99 -13.83 3.87
N TRP A 49 -13.10 -12.93 2.90
CA TRP A 49 -13.00 -11.48 3.13
C TRP A 49 -14.25 -10.88 3.80
N GLU A 50 -15.44 -11.42 3.56
CA GLU A 50 -16.68 -11.00 4.24
C GLU A 50 -16.66 -11.43 5.70
N GLU A 51 -16.21 -12.66 5.96
CA GLU A 51 -16.01 -13.16 7.32
C GLU A 51 -15.00 -12.30 8.07
N LEU A 52 -13.81 -12.05 7.48
CA LEU A 52 -12.81 -11.17 8.09
C LEU A 52 -13.36 -9.76 8.35
N ALA A 53 -14.12 -9.18 7.41
CA ALA A 53 -14.72 -7.86 7.56
C ALA A 53 -15.77 -7.83 8.70
N SER A 54 -16.49 -8.94 8.93
CA SER A 54 -17.47 -9.05 10.02
C SER A 54 -16.84 -9.09 11.42
N LEU A 55 -15.57 -9.49 11.51
CA LEU A 55 -14.81 -9.52 12.77
C LEU A 55 -14.26 -8.14 13.15
N ASP A 56 -14.19 -7.20 12.19
CA ASP A 56 -13.64 -5.87 12.41
C ASP A 56 -14.66 -4.92 13.06
N GLN A 57 -14.51 -4.71 14.36
CA GLN A 57 -15.43 -3.92 15.19
C GLN A 57 -15.21 -2.41 15.11
N ARG A 58 -14.25 -1.93 14.31
CA ARG A 58 -13.99 -0.49 14.18
C ARG A 58 -15.20 0.22 13.58
N SER A 59 -15.27 1.54 13.74
CA SER A 59 -16.28 2.37 13.08
C SER A 59 -15.95 2.56 11.59
N PRO A 60 -16.91 2.38 10.67
CA PRO A 60 -16.63 2.57 9.25
C PRO A 60 -16.58 4.05 8.89
N VAL A 61 -15.63 4.41 8.04
CA VAL A 61 -15.57 5.72 7.39
C VAL A 61 -15.95 5.52 5.93
N PRO A 62 -17.19 5.89 5.53
CA PRO A 62 -17.65 5.68 4.16
C PRO A 62 -16.93 6.65 3.23
N LEU A 63 -16.13 6.10 2.32
CA LEU A 63 -15.34 6.86 1.36
C LEU A 63 -15.59 6.35 -0.05
N GLN A 64 -15.68 7.25 -1.02
CA GLN A 64 -15.64 6.86 -2.43
C GLN A 64 -14.25 6.32 -2.79
N PRO A 65 -14.10 5.49 -3.85
CA PRO A 65 -12.83 4.84 -4.17
C PRO A 65 -11.63 5.80 -4.26
N MET A 66 -11.79 6.94 -4.94
CA MET A 66 -10.72 7.94 -5.06
C MET A 66 -10.44 8.66 -3.74
N MET A 67 -11.45 8.91 -2.90
CA MET A 67 -11.25 9.48 -1.57
C MET A 67 -10.47 8.52 -0.67
N ALA A 68 -10.84 7.24 -0.66
CA ALA A 68 -10.15 6.21 0.11
C ALA A 68 -8.69 6.06 -0.34
N TRP A 69 -8.45 6.07 -1.66
CA TRP A 69 -7.09 6.04 -2.22
C TRP A 69 -6.28 7.26 -1.80
N HIS A 70 -6.82 8.47 -1.96
CA HIS A 70 -6.15 9.71 -1.58
C HIS A 70 -5.82 9.73 -0.08
N GLN A 71 -6.76 9.36 0.78
CA GLN A 71 -6.51 9.28 2.21
C GLN A 71 -5.38 8.29 2.55
N LYS A 72 -5.28 7.14 1.85
CA LYS A 72 -4.15 6.21 2.02
C LYS A 72 -2.82 6.82 1.61
N GLN A 73 -2.77 7.58 0.52
CA GLN A 73 -1.55 8.28 0.12
C GLN A 73 -1.13 9.27 1.20
N ASN A 74 -2.05 10.09 1.69
CA ASN A 74 -1.77 11.04 2.78
C ASN A 74 -1.24 10.31 4.03
N MET A 75 -1.86 9.19 4.44
CA MET A 75 -1.38 8.42 5.59
C MET A 75 0.05 7.87 5.39
N MET A 76 0.42 7.45 4.18
CA MET A 76 1.80 7.04 3.86
C MET A 76 2.77 8.22 3.87
N GLU A 77 2.36 9.38 3.34
CA GLU A 77 3.14 10.62 3.39
C GLU A 77 3.34 11.10 4.83
N HIS A 78 2.34 10.95 5.70
CA HIS A 78 2.46 11.23 7.13
C HIS A 78 3.55 10.37 7.79
N LEU A 79 3.64 9.08 7.45
CA LEU A 79 4.70 8.20 7.94
C LEU A 79 6.09 8.65 7.45
N VAL A 80 6.20 9.10 6.20
CA VAL A 80 7.45 9.67 5.66
C VAL A 80 7.86 10.93 6.44
N ALA A 81 6.91 11.80 6.78
CA ALA A 81 7.19 12.97 7.61
C ALA A 81 7.72 12.58 8.99
N ILE A 82 7.10 11.60 9.66
CA ILE A 82 7.58 11.09 10.96
C ILE A 82 8.99 10.49 10.87
N GLN A 83 9.29 9.75 9.79
CA GLN A 83 10.64 9.24 9.56
C GLN A 83 11.66 10.38 9.46
N ARG A 84 11.37 11.43 8.68
CA ARG A 84 12.25 12.60 8.53
C ARG A 84 12.41 13.38 9.83
N ILE A 85 11.36 13.51 10.62
CA ILE A 85 11.42 14.12 11.97
C ILE A 85 12.36 13.31 12.87
N THR A 86 12.26 11.98 12.84
CA THR A 86 13.11 11.09 13.63
C THR A 86 14.57 11.16 13.20
N GLU A 87 14.84 11.22 11.90
CA GLU A 87 16.19 11.43 11.36
C GLU A 87 16.76 12.79 11.78
N GLY A 88 15.96 13.86 11.65
CA GLY A 88 16.33 15.21 12.06
C GLY A 88 16.64 15.28 13.56
N LEU A 89 15.86 14.62 14.41
CA LEU A 89 16.13 14.48 15.84
C LEU A 89 17.49 13.84 16.12
N ALA A 90 17.82 12.75 15.40
CA ALA A 90 19.10 12.06 15.58
C ALA A 90 20.32 12.89 15.17
N ARG A 91 20.10 13.91 14.32
CA ARG A 91 21.14 14.80 13.78
C ARG A 91 21.10 16.21 14.37
N GLU A 92 20.13 16.50 15.24
CA GLU A 92 19.80 17.84 15.72
C GLU A 92 19.60 18.86 14.57
N ASP A 93 19.02 18.39 13.45
CA ASP A 93 18.73 19.20 12.26
C ASP A 93 17.33 19.83 12.39
N TRP A 94 17.28 20.96 13.08
CA TRP A 94 16.04 21.66 13.43
C TRP A 94 15.26 22.16 12.20
N ASP A 95 15.95 22.59 11.15
CA ASP A 95 15.32 23.04 9.91
C ASP A 95 14.70 21.85 9.16
N ALA A 96 15.38 20.70 9.13
CA ALA A 96 14.81 19.48 8.55
C ALA A 96 13.59 19.00 9.34
N ILE A 97 13.60 19.07 10.68
CA ILE A 97 12.45 18.73 11.52
C ILE A 97 11.27 19.67 11.20
N ALA A 98 11.50 20.98 11.19
CA ALA A 98 10.45 21.96 10.92
C ALA A 98 9.86 21.79 9.51
N GLY A 99 10.71 21.56 8.50
CA GLY A 99 10.27 21.30 7.13
C GLY A 99 9.48 20.00 6.99
N ALA A 100 9.84 18.94 7.72
CA ALA A 100 9.09 17.70 7.72
C ALA A 100 7.74 17.83 8.43
N ALA A 101 7.67 18.57 9.55
CA ALA A 101 6.43 18.84 10.26
C ALA A 101 5.42 19.63 9.39
N ALA A 102 5.90 20.59 8.59
CA ALA A 102 5.05 21.38 7.70
C ALA A 102 4.30 20.55 6.63
N LEU A 103 4.76 19.33 6.34
CA LEU A 103 4.06 18.42 5.42
C LEU A 103 2.75 17.87 6.00
N ILE A 104 2.62 17.90 7.33
CA ILE A 104 1.51 17.30 8.07
C ILE A 104 0.84 18.28 9.03
N GLU A 105 1.16 19.57 8.92
CA GLU A 105 0.61 20.62 9.76
C GLU A 105 -0.83 20.99 9.37
N SER A 106 -1.49 21.74 10.26
CA SER A 106 -2.83 22.25 10.04
C SER A 106 -2.85 23.26 8.89
N SER A 107 -3.79 23.09 7.95
CA SER A 107 -4.06 24.07 6.92
C SER A 107 -5.55 24.17 6.59
N PRO A 108 -6.03 25.30 6.03
CA PRO A 108 -7.42 25.42 5.58
C PRO A 108 -7.81 24.37 4.53
N GLN A 109 -6.86 23.98 3.67
CA GLN A 109 -7.10 22.95 2.66
C GLN A 109 -7.25 21.57 3.31
N MET A 110 -6.35 21.23 4.24
CA MET A 110 -6.46 20.00 5.03
C MET A 110 -7.79 19.97 5.78
N GLN A 111 -8.19 21.08 6.42
CA GLN A 111 -9.42 21.12 7.21
C GLN A 111 -10.66 20.78 6.38
N ARG A 112 -10.78 21.37 5.19
CA ARG A 112 -11.87 21.04 4.25
C ARG A 112 -11.83 19.58 3.82
N MET A 113 -10.64 19.05 3.56
CA MET A 113 -10.46 17.66 3.19
C MET A 113 -10.92 16.71 4.32
N CYS A 114 -10.52 16.97 5.58
CA CYS A 114 -10.93 16.18 6.73
C CYS A 114 -12.43 16.27 7.03
N GLN A 115 -13.05 17.45 6.81
CA GLN A 115 -14.49 17.62 6.91
C GLN A 115 -15.22 16.77 5.86
N HIS A 116 -14.80 16.87 4.59
CA HIS A 116 -15.43 16.13 3.50
C HIS A 116 -15.23 14.60 3.63
N MET A 117 -14.05 14.15 4.02
CA MET A 117 -13.79 12.72 4.26
C MET A 117 -14.54 12.18 5.48
N GLY A 118 -14.77 13.02 6.50
CA GLY A 118 -15.44 12.62 7.74
C GLY A 118 -16.96 12.79 7.74
N ALA A 119 -17.55 13.35 6.70
CA ALA A 119 -18.98 13.70 6.65
C ALA A 119 -19.94 12.53 6.95
N GLY A 120 -19.50 11.28 6.79
CA GLY A 120 -20.29 10.08 7.07
C GLY A 120 -19.84 9.26 8.29
N ALA A 121 -18.94 9.79 9.13
CA ALA A 121 -18.40 9.10 10.29
C ALA A 121 -18.30 10.02 11.51
N GLU A 122 -19.13 9.75 12.52
CA GLU A 122 -19.16 10.52 13.76
C GLU A 122 -17.79 10.51 14.46
N GLY A 123 -17.33 11.69 14.89
CA GLY A 123 -16.06 11.89 15.59
C GLY A 123 -14.80 11.81 14.71
N PHE A 124 -14.92 11.38 13.44
CA PHE A 124 -13.75 11.15 12.58
C PHE A 124 -13.06 12.47 12.24
N THR A 125 -13.81 13.51 11.89
CA THR A 125 -13.23 14.81 11.53
C THR A 125 -12.49 15.42 12.71
N GLU A 126 -13.05 15.36 13.91
CA GLU A 126 -12.42 15.87 15.13
C GLU A 126 -11.08 15.17 15.39
N MET A 127 -11.06 13.83 15.30
CA MET A 127 -9.84 13.04 15.49
C MET A 127 -8.81 13.31 14.39
N ALA A 128 -9.25 13.44 13.13
CA ALA A 128 -8.36 13.76 12.01
C ALA A 128 -7.73 15.15 12.17
N LEU A 129 -8.49 16.15 12.60
CA LEU A 129 -7.97 17.49 12.87
C LEU A 129 -7.06 17.52 14.11
N ASP A 130 -7.31 16.66 15.10
CA ASP A 130 -6.44 16.53 16.27
C ASP A 130 -5.03 16.06 15.90
N PHE A 131 -4.90 15.12 14.95
CA PHE A 131 -3.61 14.70 14.40
C PHE A 131 -2.80 15.90 13.89
N HIS A 132 -3.40 16.73 13.03
CA HIS A 132 -2.71 17.87 12.43
C HIS A 132 -2.34 18.95 13.47
N ARG A 133 -3.22 19.21 14.45
CA ARG A 133 -2.90 20.12 15.56
C ARG A 133 -1.73 19.65 16.42
N ARG A 134 -1.61 18.34 16.64
CA ARG A 134 -0.44 17.76 17.34
C ARG A 134 0.83 17.89 16.52
N ALA A 135 0.74 17.73 15.20
CA ALA A 135 1.86 17.92 14.30
C ALA A 135 2.36 19.37 14.27
N ASP A 136 1.47 20.37 14.41
CA ASP A 136 1.86 21.79 14.52
C ASP A 136 2.88 22.02 15.66
N ALA A 137 2.70 21.32 16.77
CA ALA A 137 3.58 21.44 17.95
C ALA A 137 5.01 20.95 17.68
N ILE A 138 5.20 20.01 16.73
CA ILE A 138 6.54 19.56 16.32
C ILE A 138 7.31 20.71 15.67
N GLY A 139 6.68 21.43 14.74
CA GLY A 139 7.30 22.57 14.07
C GLY A 139 7.60 23.72 15.04
N VAL A 140 6.71 23.96 16.01
CA VAL A 140 6.94 24.95 17.08
C VAL A 140 8.16 24.56 17.93
N ALA A 141 8.23 23.31 18.40
CA ALA A 141 9.34 22.82 19.21
C ALA A 141 10.67 22.81 18.44
N ALA A 142 10.65 22.46 17.15
CA ALA A 142 11.83 22.47 16.30
C ALA A 142 12.41 23.88 16.12
N ARG A 143 11.56 24.89 15.90
CA ARG A 143 11.99 26.30 15.83
C ARG A 143 12.57 26.81 17.14
N ALA A 144 12.14 26.24 18.27
CA ALA A 144 12.70 26.52 19.58
C ALA A 144 13.97 25.69 19.89
N GLN A 145 14.37 24.80 18.99
CA GLN A 145 15.50 23.86 19.16
C GLN A 145 15.39 23.00 20.43
N ASP A 146 14.16 22.69 20.85
CA ASP A 146 13.89 21.87 22.03
C ASP A 146 13.64 20.42 21.60
N GLY A 147 14.71 19.64 21.58
CA GLY A 147 14.65 18.21 21.19
C GLY A 147 13.71 17.37 22.07
N THR A 148 13.59 17.70 23.36
CA THR A 148 12.67 16.98 24.26
C THR A 148 11.22 17.31 23.92
N ALA A 149 10.90 18.57 23.61
CA ALA A 149 9.58 18.97 23.17
C ALA A 149 9.24 18.39 21.78
N VAL A 150 10.19 18.33 20.84
CA VAL A 150 10.00 17.69 19.53
C VAL A 150 9.68 16.21 19.71
N LEU A 151 10.44 15.49 20.54
CA LEU A 151 10.18 14.07 20.80
C LEU A 151 8.80 13.86 21.44
N ARG A 152 8.42 14.70 22.41
CA ARG A 152 7.09 14.63 23.04
C ARG A 152 5.97 14.86 22.01
N ALA A 153 6.04 15.94 21.23
CA ALA A 153 5.05 16.24 20.21
C ALA A 153 4.97 15.14 19.12
N THR A 154 6.11 14.52 18.78
CA THR A 154 6.16 13.37 17.86
C THR A 154 5.45 12.15 18.45
N SER A 155 5.68 11.85 19.74
CA SER A 155 4.97 10.79 20.46
C SER A 155 3.47 11.04 20.52
N ASP A 156 3.06 12.28 20.83
CA ASP A 156 1.64 12.67 20.87
C ASP A 156 0.97 12.53 19.50
N THR A 157 1.69 12.86 18.42
CA THR A 157 1.22 12.69 17.04
C THR A 157 1.06 11.21 16.68
N LEU A 158 2.03 10.37 17.04
CA LEU A 158 1.96 8.90 16.85
C LEU A 158 0.81 8.27 17.65
N GLN A 159 0.48 8.79 18.83
CA GLN A 159 -0.69 8.36 19.60
C GLN A 159 -2.00 8.60 18.82
N SER A 160 -2.09 9.68 18.05
CA SER A 160 -3.25 9.93 17.19
C SER A 160 -3.35 8.90 16.06
N CYS A 161 -2.23 8.43 15.51
CA CYS A 161 -2.22 7.36 14.50
C CYS A 161 -2.83 6.07 15.09
N THR A 162 -2.37 5.64 16.26
CA THR A 162 -2.84 4.40 16.88
C THR A 162 -4.30 4.52 17.34
N ALA A 163 -4.71 5.65 17.90
CA ALA A 163 -6.09 5.91 18.29
C ALA A 163 -7.05 5.86 17.09
N CYS A 164 -6.69 6.52 15.97
CA CYS A 164 -7.48 6.49 14.75
C CYS A 164 -7.58 5.08 14.16
N HIS A 165 -6.46 4.37 14.06
CA HIS A 165 -6.46 3.00 13.51
C HIS A 165 -7.15 1.97 14.39
N ALA A 166 -7.25 2.21 15.70
CA ALA A 166 -8.02 1.40 16.64
C ALA A 166 -9.52 1.73 16.61
N THR A 167 -9.90 2.96 16.23
CA THR A 167 -11.29 3.42 16.24
C THR A 167 -11.97 3.26 14.89
N TYR A 168 -11.27 3.52 13.80
CA TYR A 168 -11.83 3.66 12.46
C TYR A 168 -11.20 2.72 11.43
N ARG A 169 -11.99 2.36 10.43
CA ARG A 169 -11.52 1.71 9.19
C ARG A 169 -12.16 2.37 7.98
N GLN A 170 -11.45 2.39 6.86
CA GLN A 170 -12.06 2.82 5.59
C GLN A 170 -13.10 1.78 5.12
N GLU A 171 -14.28 2.25 4.75
CA GLU A 171 -15.29 1.48 4.04
C GLU A 171 -15.46 2.10 2.65
N VAL A 172 -15.08 1.38 1.60
CA VAL A 172 -15.20 1.88 0.23
C VAL A 172 -16.63 1.71 -0.26
N VAL A 173 -17.31 2.82 -0.54
CA VAL A 173 -18.72 2.85 -0.93
C VAL A 173 -18.92 3.48 -2.31
N SER A 174 -20.04 3.19 -2.97
CA SER A 174 -20.44 3.88 -4.21
C SER A 174 -20.77 5.35 -3.96
N ALA A 175 -20.73 6.18 -5.00
CA ALA A 175 -21.15 7.59 -4.90
C ALA A 175 -22.60 7.75 -4.43
N ALA A 176 -23.50 6.86 -4.87
CA ALA A 176 -24.89 6.85 -4.44
C ALA A 176 -25.04 6.52 -2.95
N GLU A 177 -24.25 5.57 -2.45
CA GLU A 177 -24.26 5.23 -1.02
C GLU A 177 -23.64 6.33 -0.16
N TRP A 178 -22.54 6.93 -0.61
CA TRP A 178 -21.94 8.09 0.07
C TRP A 178 -22.94 9.23 0.20
N GLN A 179 -23.59 9.63 -0.90
CA GLN A 179 -24.64 10.65 -0.91
C GLN A 179 -25.80 10.33 0.04
N ARG A 180 -26.23 9.06 0.12
CA ARG A 180 -27.29 8.64 1.04
C ARG A 180 -26.89 8.79 2.49
N ARG A 181 -25.63 8.51 2.83
CA ARG A 181 -25.12 8.56 4.21
C ARG A 181 -24.76 9.97 4.67
N THR A 182 -24.25 10.81 3.77
CA THR A 182 -23.72 12.14 4.14
C THR A 182 -24.67 13.28 3.77
N GLY A 183 -25.59 13.08 2.84
CA GLY A 183 -26.41 14.16 2.27
C GLY A 183 -25.64 15.08 1.31
N GLU A 184 -24.34 14.88 1.12
CA GLU A 184 -23.51 15.67 0.21
C GLU A 184 -23.53 15.09 -1.21
N THR A 185 -23.61 15.97 -2.22
CA THR A 185 -23.46 15.61 -3.64
C THR A 185 -22.00 15.62 -4.05
N HIS A 186 -21.52 14.48 -4.57
CA HIS A 186 -20.22 14.39 -5.20
C HIS A 186 -20.37 13.68 -6.55
N THR A 187 -20.10 14.43 -7.62
CA THR A 187 -19.99 13.87 -8.96
C THR A 187 -18.61 13.23 -9.08
N PRO A 188 -18.49 11.90 -9.23
CA PRO A 188 -17.19 11.27 -9.43
C PRO A 188 -16.56 11.86 -10.68
N THR A 189 -15.37 12.45 -10.58
CA THR A 189 -14.58 12.79 -11.77
C THR A 189 -14.31 11.50 -12.53
N ARG A 190 -14.82 11.39 -13.76
CA ARG A 190 -14.45 10.31 -14.68
C ARG A 190 -12.97 10.44 -14.98
N HIS A 191 -12.13 9.64 -14.33
CA HIS A 191 -10.76 9.43 -14.75
C HIS A 191 -10.74 8.21 -15.67
N GLY A 192 -10.74 8.45 -16.98
CA GLY A 192 -10.78 7.40 -18.00
C GLY A 192 -11.17 7.92 -19.39
N GLY A 193 -10.43 8.90 -19.89
CA GLY A 193 -10.59 9.45 -21.23
C GLY A 193 -9.24 9.96 -21.75
N HIS A 194 -8.29 9.06 -21.88
CA HIS A 194 -7.11 9.21 -22.73
C HIS A 194 -7.13 8.07 -23.74
#